data_AF-A0A438E3A8-F1
#
_entry.id   AF-A0A438E3A8-F1
#
_cell.length_a   1.000
_cell.length_b   1.000
_cell.length_c   1.000
_cell.angle_alpha   90.00
_cell.angle_beta   90.00
_cell.angle_gamma   90.00
#
_symmetry.space_group_name_H-M   'P 1'
#
loop_
_entity.id
_entity.type
_entity.pdbx_description
1 polymer ?
#
loop_
_entity_poly.entity_id
_entity_poly.type
_entity_poly.pdbx_seq_one_letter_code
_entity_poly.pdbx_strand_id
1 'polypeptide(L)'
;MLTFTDETSEGETTDGWEEEEEEEVEPEIGDGGDGGGIVLQNVPWGEQVLSIAREVLLQFGGDMELFSFKTTPRGYGCPSMEEIERYNLEYKKKLDEMGALGEIPHNLAIEVSSPGAERLLKVPDDLDRFKDMPMRVSYVEDVETQCLEKDGVFMLESIKKESANCVWKLANVRENRDPLGKGRPLSRKQKDWRLKLPFEMFRRVTLYLEY
;
A
#
# COMPACT_ATOMS: atom_id res chain seq x y z
N MET A 1 -27.93 34.21 -53.98
CA MET A 1 -29.06 33.38 -53.50
C MET A 1 -28.51 31.97 -53.33
N LEU A 2 -28.78 31.42 -52.13
CA LEU A 2 -28.50 30.06 -51.63
C LEU A 2 -27.07 29.72 -51.19
N THR A 3 -26.98 29.76 -49.86
CA THR A 3 -26.09 29.12 -48.89
C THR A 3 -26.09 27.60 -48.98
N PHE A 4 -24.93 26.98 -48.73
CA PHE A 4 -24.83 25.67 -48.08
C PHE A 4 -23.74 25.78 -47.02
N THR A 5 -24.16 25.66 -45.76
CA THR A 5 -23.34 25.50 -44.55
C THR A 5 -22.94 24.03 -44.46
N ASP A 6 -21.65 23.75 -44.35
CA ASP A 6 -21.16 22.45 -43.88
C ASP A 6 -20.68 22.64 -42.44
N GLU A 7 -21.47 22.12 -41.51
CA GLU A 7 -21.19 22.09 -40.08
C GLU A 7 -20.25 20.91 -39.80
N THR A 8 -18.94 21.16 -39.79
CA THR A 8 -18.01 20.22 -39.15
C THR A 8 -18.07 20.41 -37.64
N SER A 9 -18.86 19.53 -37.03
CA SER A 9 -18.92 19.17 -35.61
C SER A 9 -17.64 19.47 -34.84
N GLU A 10 -17.78 20.30 -33.82
CA GLU A 10 -16.79 20.56 -32.78
C GLU A 10 -16.37 19.22 -32.13
N GLY A 11 -15.11 18.86 -32.30
CA GLY A 11 -14.48 17.89 -31.42
C GLY A 11 -14.11 18.62 -30.13
N GLU A 12 -15.00 18.57 -29.14
CA GLU A 12 -14.63 18.87 -27.75
C GLU A 12 -13.58 17.85 -27.31
N THR A 13 -12.33 18.26 -27.45
CA THR A 13 -11.17 17.55 -26.98
C THR A 13 -11.17 17.60 -25.46
N THR A 14 -11.32 16.42 -24.83
CA THR A 14 -10.74 16.05 -23.53
C THR A 14 -11.00 17.10 -22.43
N ASP A 15 -12.18 17.02 -21.83
CA ASP A 15 -12.48 17.71 -20.57
C ASP A 15 -11.41 17.35 -19.54
N GLY A 16 -10.79 18.40 -19.02
CA GLY A 16 -9.57 18.37 -18.25
C GLY A 16 -9.78 17.65 -16.93
N TRP A 17 -9.10 16.53 -16.78
CA TRP A 17 -8.67 16.10 -15.47
C TRP A 17 -7.67 17.16 -15.01
N GLU A 18 -8.10 18.07 -14.15
CA GLU A 18 -7.15 18.70 -13.24
C GLU A 18 -6.55 17.53 -12.46
N GLU A 19 -5.34 17.13 -12.84
CA GLU A 19 -4.40 16.49 -11.93
C GLU A 19 -4.31 17.47 -10.74
N GLU A 20 -5.21 17.33 -9.76
CA GLU A 20 -4.93 17.84 -8.44
C GLU A 20 -3.59 17.19 -8.11
N GLU A 21 -2.53 18.01 -8.11
CA GLU A 21 -1.20 17.61 -7.66
C GLU A 21 -1.40 17.07 -6.24
N GLU A 22 -1.64 15.77 -6.12
CA GLU A 22 -1.52 15.08 -4.85
C GLU A 22 -0.09 15.38 -4.43
N GLU A 23 0.08 16.23 -3.43
CA GLU A 23 1.35 16.27 -2.72
C GLU A 23 1.65 14.81 -2.38
N GLU A 24 2.74 14.27 -2.93
CA GLU A 24 3.24 12.95 -2.59
C GLU A 24 3.61 13.00 -1.10
N VAL A 25 2.61 12.81 -0.23
CA VAL A 25 2.80 12.77 1.21
C VAL A 25 3.42 11.42 1.52
N GLU A 26 4.58 11.42 2.17
CA GLU A 26 5.20 10.17 2.60
C GLU A 26 4.22 9.38 3.50
N PRO A 27 4.09 8.05 3.29
CA PRO A 27 3.13 7.24 4.02
C PRO A 27 3.45 7.22 5.52
N GLU A 28 2.40 7.16 6.34
CA GLU A 28 2.48 7.09 7.80
C GLU A 28 1.60 5.95 8.34
N ILE A 29 2.08 5.20 9.33
CA ILE A 29 1.31 4.07 9.90
C ILE A 29 -0.08 4.54 10.37
N GLY A 30 -1.12 3.99 9.73
CA GLY A 30 -2.52 4.27 10.06
C GLY A 30 -3.21 5.36 9.21
N ASP A 31 -2.55 5.89 8.18
CA ASP A 31 -3.06 6.94 7.28
C ASP A 31 -4.21 6.52 6.33
N GLY A 32 -4.51 5.22 6.24
CA GLY A 32 -5.52 4.69 5.33
C GLY A 32 -5.05 4.57 3.88
N GLY A 33 -3.75 4.69 3.58
CA GLY A 33 -3.14 4.47 2.26
C GLY A 33 -1.63 4.24 2.36
N ASP A 34 -1.19 2.99 2.16
CA ASP A 34 0.19 2.47 2.29
C ASP A 34 0.87 2.56 3.67
N GLY A 35 0.33 3.29 4.65
CA GLY A 35 0.54 3.02 6.08
C GLY A 35 -0.45 2.02 6.69
N GLY A 36 -1.44 1.60 5.91
CA GLY A 36 -2.54 0.75 6.36
C GLY A 36 -3.53 1.49 7.27
N GLY A 37 -4.50 0.76 7.83
CA GLY A 37 -5.43 1.30 8.82
C GLY A 37 -6.75 1.82 8.26
N ILE A 38 -7.62 2.27 9.16
CA ILE A 38 -9.02 2.62 8.86
C ILE A 38 -9.21 4.12 9.08
N VAL A 39 -9.56 4.85 8.03
CA VAL A 39 -9.77 6.30 8.04
C VAL A 39 -11.14 6.64 7.46
N LEU A 40 -12.10 6.94 8.34
CA LEU A 40 -13.50 7.17 7.96
C LEU A 40 -13.86 8.64 7.66
N GLN A 41 -12.94 9.58 7.83
CA GLN A 41 -13.12 11.02 7.54
C GLN A 41 -14.45 11.64 8.02
N ASN A 42 -15.05 11.09 9.08
CA ASN A 42 -16.37 11.48 9.62
C ASN A 42 -17.54 11.48 8.62
N VAL A 43 -17.49 10.66 7.56
CA VAL A 43 -18.67 10.50 6.70
C VAL A 43 -19.74 9.63 7.41
N PRO A 44 -21.03 10.03 7.43
CA PRO A 44 -22.07 9.32 8.19
C PRO A 44 -22.26 7.85 7.81
N TRP A 45 -21.87 7.47 6.59
CA TRP A 45 -22.01 6.11 6.05
C TRP A 45 -20.73 5.26 6.20
N GLY A 46 -19.62 5.82 6.70
CA GLY A 46 -18.32 5.16 6.67
C GLY A 46 -18.25 3.89 7.51
N GLU A 47 -18.85 3.93 8.71
CA GLU A 47 -18.94 2.77 9.61
C GLU A 47 -19.77 1.63 8.99
N GLN A 48 -20.85 1.98 8.29
CA GLN A 48 -21.71 1.00 7.65
C GLN A 48 -20.99 0.27 6.52
N VAL A 49 -20.26 1.00 5.66
CA VAL A 49 -19.48 0.37 4.56
C VAL A 49 -18.31 -0.44 5.12
N LEU A 50 -17.65 0.02 6.18
CA LEU A 50 -16.60 -0.75 6.86
C LEU A 50 -17.15 -2.08 7.44
N SER A 51 -18.35 -2.05 8.03
CA SER A 51 -19.01 -3.26 8.54
C SER A 51 -19.25 -4.26 7.40
N ILE A 52 -19.77 -3.79 6.28
CA ILE A 52 -20.00 -4.63 5.09
C ILE A 52 -18.68 -5.23 4.56
N ALA A 53 -17.61 -4.43 4.48
CA ALA A 53 -16.30 -4.92 4.06
C ALA A 53 -15.78 -6.06 4.97
N ARG A 54 -15.95 -5.91 6.29
CA ARG A 54 -15.61 -6.96 7.27
C ARG A 54 -16.46 -8.22 7.11
N GLU A 55 -17.77 -8.06 6.89
CA GLU A 55 -18.67 -9.20 6.65
C GLU A 55 -18.30 -9.99 5.39
N VAL A 56 -17.90 -9.30 4.32
CA VAL A 56 -17.41 -9.95 3.10
C VAL A 56 -16.11 -10.72 3.37
N LEU A 57 -15.17 -10.14 4.13
CA LEU A 57 -13.90 -10.82 4.48
C LEU A 57 -14.12 -12.13 5.24
N LEU A 58 -15.15 -12.24 6.09
CA LEU A 58 -15.47 -13.47 6.81
C LEU A 58 -15.79 -14.65 5.88
N GLN A 59 -16.22 -14.39 4.64
CA GLN A 59 -16.51 -15.44 3.66
C GLN A 59 -15.25 -16.14 3.14
N PHE A 60 -14.08 -15.55 3.36
CA PHE A 60 -12.79 -16.06 2.89
C PHE A 60 -11.99 -16.80 3.97
N GLY A 61 -12.64 -17.26 5.03
CA GLY A 61 -12.05 -18.21 5.98
C GLY A 61 -10.85 -17.67 6.79
N GLY A 62 -10.60 -16.36 6.76
CA GLY A 62 -9.49 -15.71 7.45
C GLY A 62 -8.17 -15.67 6.68
N ASP A 63 -8.14 -16.14 5.42
CA ASP A 63 -6.93 -16.06 4.56
C ASP A 63 -6.65 -14.64 4.06
N MET A 64 -7.65 -13.75 4.18
CA MET A 64 -7.56 -12.34 3.79
C MET A 64 -7.94 -11.44 4.95
N GLU A 65 -7.25 -10.30 5.03
CA GLU A 65 -7.51 -9.25 6.00
C GLU A 65 -7.53 -7.88 5.31
N LEU A 66 -8.24 -6.94 5.92
CA LEU A 66 -8.28 -5.57 5.46
C LEU A 66 -6.97 -4.87 5.86
N PHE A 67 -6.14 -4.54 4.88
CA PHE A 67 -4.89 -3.80 5.13
C PHE A 67 -5.16 -2.31 5.40
N SER A 68 -5.93 -1.67 4.51
CA SER A 68 -6.38 -0.29 4.63
C SER A 68 -7.86 -0.18 4.26
N PHE A 69 -8.52 0.84 4.82
CA PHE A 69 -9.87 1.25 4.44
C PHE A 69 -9.99 2.74 4.65
N LYS A 70 -10.15 3.48 3.55
CA LYS A 70 -10.28 4.93 3.58
C LYS A 70 -11.57 5.30 2.90
N THR A 71 -12.42 6.05 3.60
CA THR A 71 -13.55 6.70 2.96
C THR A 71 -13.12 8.11 2.63
N THR A 72 -13.09 8.42 1.36
CA THR A 72 -13.02 9.78 0.86
C THR A 72 -14.41 10.19 0.41
N PRO A 73 -14.78 11.47 0.49
CA PRO A 73 -15.99 11.98 -0.16
C PRO A 73 -15.99 11.77 -1.69
N ARG A 74 -14.85 11.41 -2.31
CA ARG A 74 -14.59 11.22 -3.75
C ARG A 74 -13.66 10.01 -3.97
N GLY A 75 -14.12 8.90 -4.55
CA GLY A 75 -13.37 7.62 -4.64
C GLY A 75 -12.47 7.47 -5.89
N TYR A 76 -11.39 6.66 -5.80
CA TYR A 76 -10.41 6.36 -6.87
C TYR A 76 -9.92 4.88 -6.85
N GLY A 77 -9.45 4.35 -8.02
CA GLY A 77 -8.40 3.30 -8.33
C GLY A 77 -8.77 1.84 -8.80
N CYS A 78 -7.85 0.95 -9.27
CA CYS A 78 -8.09 -0.05 -10.36
C CYS A 78 -7.48 -1.51 -10.26
N PRO A 79 -8.28 -2.61 -10.44
CA PRO A 79 -7.88 -4.02 -10.76
C PRO A 79 -7.61 -4.37 -12.27
N SER A 80 -7.57 -5.65 -12.70
CA SER A 80 -7.43 -6.05 -14.13
C SER A 80 -8.74 -5.88 -14.92
N MET A 81 -8.71 -5.54 -16.21
CA MET A 81 -9.94 -5.13 -16.97
C MET A 81 -11.08 -6.15 -16.91
N GLU A 82 -10.79 -7.44 -17.06
CA GLU A 82 -11.80 -8.51 -17.11
C GLU A 82 -12.32 -8.93 -15.72
N GLU A 83 -11.52 -8.69 -14.67
CA GLU A 83 -11.92 -8.89 -13.27
C GLU A 83 -12.67 -7.66 -12.76
N ILE A 84 -12.26 -6.45 -13.16
CA ILE A 84 -12.97 -5.19 -12.99
C ILE A 84 -14.35 -5.29 -13.59
N GLU A 85 -14.49 -5.70 -14.85
CA GLU A 85 -15.78 -5.70 -15.52
C GLU A 85 -16.77 -6.63 -14.83
N ARG A 86 -16.30 -7.80 -14.38
CA ARG A 86 -17.13 -8.81 -13.73
C ARG A 86 -17.48 -8.42 -12.29
N TYR A 87 -16.50 -7.92 -11.55
CA TYR A 87 -16.70 -7.35 -10.23
C TYR A 87 -17.67 -6.17 -10.31
N ASN A 88 -17.42 -5.19 -11.20
CA ASN A 88 -18.26 -4.02 -11.41
C ASN A 88 -19.69 -4.38 -11.80
N LEU A 89 -19.91 -5.44 -12.59
CA LEU A 89 -21.25 -5.86 -12.96
C LEU A 89 -22.03 -6.38 -11.75
N GLU A 90 -21.45 -7.29 -10.97
CA GLU A 90 -22.09 -7.83 -9.75
C GLU A 90 -22.20 -6.78 -8.64
N TYR A 91 -21.17 -5.95 -8.51
CA TYR A 91 -21.08 -4.89 -7.53
C TYR A 91 -22.09 -3.77 -7.83
N LYS A 92 -22.20 -3.29 -9.08
CA LYS A 92 -23.25 -2.35 -9.49
C LYS A 92 -24.63 -2.91 -9.27
N LYS A 93 -24.86 -4.18 -9.62
CA LYS A 93 -26.17 -4.81 -9.41
C LYS A 93 -26.60 -4.77 -7.94
N LYS A 94 -25.71 -5.11 -7.01
CA LYS A 94 -25.99 -5.02 -5.57
C LYS A 94 -26.14 -3.57 -5.09
N LEU A 95 -25.33 -2.65 -5.61
CA LEU A 95 -25.46 -1.23 -5.30
C LEU A 95 -26.77 -0.64 -5.79
N ASP A 96 -27.23 -1.03 -6.98
CA ASP A 96 -28.50 -0.58 -7.55
C ASP A 96 -29.69 -1.11 -6.73
N GLU A 97 -29.63 -2.37 -6.28
CA GLU A 97 -30.62 -2.97 -5.38
C GLU A 97 -30.71 -2.21 -4.04
N MET A 98 -29.57 -1.87 -3.44
CA MET A 98 -29.51 -1.10 -2.18
C MET A 98 -29.83 0.39 -2.36
N GLY A 99 -29.43 0.98 -3.48
CA GLY A 99 -29.75 2.35 -3.86
C GLY A 99 -31.24 2.54 -4.14
N ALA A 100 -31.92 1.53 -4.72
CA ALA A 100 -33.37 1.52 -4.90
C ALA A 100 -34.14 1.50 -3.56
N LEU A 101 -33.52 0.95 -2.50
CA LEU A 101 -34.03 1.00 -1.13
C LEU A 101 -33.72 2.32 -0.41
N GLY A 102 -32.92 3.21 -1.02
CA GLY A 102 -32.52 4.49 -0.45
C GLY A 102 -31.48 4.37 0.67
N GLU A 103 -30.85 3.21 0.82
CA GLU A 103 -29.91 2.94 1.91
C GLU A 103 -28.52 3.52 1.63
N ILE A 104 -28.19 3.78 0.36
CA ILE A 104 -26.90 4.31 -0.09
C ILE A 104 -27.05 5.32 -1.26
N PRO A 105 -26.12 6.29 -1.43
CA PRO A 105 -26.17 7.26 -2.52
C PRO A 105 -26.03 6.61 -3.91
N HIS A 106 -26.75 7.13 -4.92
CA HIS A 106 -26.79 6.57 -6.28
C HIS A 106 -25.46 6.59 -7.06
N ASN A 107 -24.46 7.37 -6.64
CA ASN A 107 -23.17 7.52 -7.33
C ASN A 107 -21.99 7.06 -6.46
N LEU A 108 -22.04 5.82 -5.96
CA LEU A 108 -20.96 5.23 -5.16
C LEU A 108 -19.99 4.45 -6.06
N ALA A 109 -18.73 4.91 -6.16
CA ALA A 109 -17.64 4.15 -6.76
C ALA A 109 -16.83 3.44 -5.66
N ILE A 110 -16.46 2.18 -5.87
CA ILE A 110 -15.56 1.41 -4.99
C ILE A 110 -14.40 0.86 -5.80
N GLU A 111 -13.19 1.12 -5.33
CA GLU A 111 -11.98 0.40 -5.68
C GLU A 111 -11.69 -0.67 -4.64
N VAL A 112 -11.23 -1.84 -5.10
CA VAL A 112 -10.47 -2.77 -4.27
C VAL A 112 -9.16 -3.07 -4.98
N SER A 113 -8.04 -2.72 -4.36
CA SER A 113 -6.69 -3.04 -4.84
C SER A 113 -5.90 -3.78 -3.77
N SER A 114 -4.97 -4.63 -4.21
CA SER A 114 -4.01 -5.25 -3.30
C SER A 114 -2.97 -4.21 -2.88
N PRO A 115 -2.54 -4.17 -1.60
CA PRO A 115 -1.51 -3.25 -1.14
C PRO A 115 -0.23 -3.42 -1.97
N GLY A 116 0.30 -2.30 -2.46
CA GLY A 116 1.53 -2.28 -3.24
C GLY A 116 2.73 -2.83 -2.47
N ALA A 117 3.85 -3.04 -3.15
CA ALA A 117 5.09 -3.45 -2.50
C ALA A 117 5.71 -2.33 -1.64
N GLU A 118 5.29 -1.09 -1.87
CA GLU A 118 5.76 0.11 -1.16
C GLU A 118 5.08 0.29 0.20
N ARG A 119 4.10 -0.56 0.54
CA ARG A 119 3.41 -0.56 1.84
C ARG A 119 4.39 -0.60 3.02
N LEU A 120 4.07 0.20 4.04
CA LEU A 120 4.73 0.15 5.33
C LEU A 120 4.37 -1.14 6.08
N LEU A 121 5.40 -1.79 6.62
CA LEU A 121 5.26 -2.97 7.47
C LEU A 121 5.29 -2.55 8.94
N LYS A 122 4.26 -2.93 9.70
CA LYS A 122 4.19 -2.71 11.14
C LYS A 122 5.21 -3.60 11.85
N VAL A 123 6.11 -2.97 12.60
CA VAL A 123 7.09 -3.67 13.42
C VAL A 123 6.52 -3.91 14.82
N PRO A 124 6.49 -5.16 15.33
CA PRO A 124 6.96 -6.40 14.71
C PRO A 124 5.90 -7.19 13.96
N ASP A 125 4.64 -6.75 13.99
CA ASP A 125 3.47 -7.58 13.68
C ASP A 125 3.46 -8.15 12.25
N ASP A 126 3.87 -7.35 11.26
CA ASP A 126 3.88 -7.76 9.86
C ASP A 126 5.15 -8.54 9.48
N LEU A 127 6.21 -8.46 10.29
CA LEU A 127 7.54 -8.92 9.90
C LEU A 127 7.62 -10.43 9.67
N ASP A 128 6.91 -11.25 10.47
CA ASP A 128 6.97 -12.71 10.31
C ASP A 128 6.37 -13.17 8.98
N ARG A 129 5.33 -12.48 8.50
CA ARG A 129 4.66 -12.77 7.23
C ARG A 129 5.59 -12.62 6.04
N PHE A 130 6.57 -11.73 6.13
CA PHE A 130 7.50 -11.40 5.04
C PHE A 130 8.95 -11.84 5.33
N LYS A 131 9.19 -12.68 6.35
CA LYS A 131 10.54 -13.05 6.81
C LYS A 131 11.48 -13.62 5.74
N ASP A 132 10.91 -14.25 4.72
CA ASP A 132 11.65 -14.85 3.60
C ASP A 132 11.82 -13.90 2.40
N MET A 133 11.42 -12.63 2.54
CA MET A 133 11.56 -11.59 1.53
C MET A 133 12.58 -10.52 1.97
N PRO A 134 13.35 -9.93 1.04
CA PRO A 134 14.18 -8.78 1.35
C PRO A 134 13.30 -7.55 1.64
N MET A 135 13.70 -6.76 2.63
CA MET A 135 13.01 -5.54 3.04
C MET A 135 13.99 -4.37 3.04
N ARG A 136 13.51 -3.19 2.65
CA ARG A 136 14.24 -1.94 2.90
C ARG A 136 13.90 -1.48 4.32
N VAL A 137 14.93 -1.21 5.12
CA VAL A 137 14.81 -0.84 6.52
C VAL A 137 15.54 0.46 6.76
N SER A 138 14.80 1.49 7.18
CA SER A 138 15.32 2.72 7.77
C SER A 138 15.30 2.62 9.29
N TYR A 139 16.40 2.98 9.93
CA TYR A 139 16.56 2.91 11.38
C TYR A 139 17.55 3.93 11.95
N VAL A 140 17.47 4.15 13.27
CA VAL A 140 18.41 4.98 14.03
C VAL A 140 19.25 4.07 14.94
N GLU A 141 20.58 4.21 14.92
CA GLU A 141 21.49 3.35 15.71
C GLU A 141 21.96 3.99 17.03
N ASP A 142 21.81 5.30 17.19
CA ASP A 142 22.26 6.05 18.37
C ASP A 142 21.29 7.17 18.75
N VAL A 143 20.81 7.15 19.99
CA VAL A 143 19.83 8.11 20.52
C VAL A 143 20.52 9.42 20.93
N GLU A 144 21.83 9.39 21.23
CA GLU A 144 22.56 10.56 21.73
C GLU A 144 22.90 11.59 20.65
N THR A 145 22.94 11.18 19.37
CA THR A 145 23.31 12.07 18.25
C THR A 145 22.19 12.41 17.28
N GLN A 146 20.96 11.93 17.49
CA GLN A 146 19.71 12.31 16.81
C GLN A 146 19.69 12.46 15.26
N CYS A 147 20.75 12.16 14.51
CA CYS A 147 20.86 12.67 13.12
C CYS A 147 21.39 11.70 12.05
N LEU A 148 21.68 10.44 12.36
CA LEU A 148 22.10 9.47 11.34
C LEU A 148 21.06 8.35 11.23
N GLU A 149 19.96 8.69 10.57
CA GLU A 149 19.11 7.69 9.94
C GLU A 149 19.94 6.89 8.94
N LYS A 150 19.83 5.56 9.05
CA LYS A 150 20.53 4.62 8.19
C LYS A 150 19.52 3.78 7.45
N ASP A 151 19.81 3.55 6.19
CA ASP A 151 19.01 2.70 5.32
C ASP A 151 19.82 1.51 4.82
N GLY A 152 19.13 0.40 4.60
CA GLY A 152 19.70 -0.74 3.91
C GLY A 152 18.67 -1.79 3.55
N VAL A 153 19.09 -2.77 2.74
CA VAL A 153 18.24 -3.89 2.35
C VAL A 153 18.62 -5.13 3.14
N PHE A 154 17.69 -5.68 3.90
CA PHE A 154 17.97 -6.76 4.83
C PHE A 154 16.98 -7.92 4.67
N MET A 155 17.38 -9.09 5.17
CA MET A 155 16.51 -10.22 5.42
C MET A 155 16.30 -10.34 6.92
N LEU A 156 15.06 -10.58 7.34
CA LEU A 156 14.76 -10.88 8.73
C LEU A 156 15.40 -12.23 9.11
N GLU A 157 16.09 -12.28 10.24
CA GLU A 157 16.63 -13.53 10.79
C GLU A 157 15.82 -14.02 11.98
N SER A 158 15.44 -13.12 12.90
CA SER A 158 14.59 -13.49 14.04
C SER A 158 13.90 -12.29 14.67
N ILE A 159 12.73 -12.53 15.25
CA ILE A 159 11.99 -11.59 16.09
C ILE A 159 12.08 -12.09 17.53
N LYS A 160 12.48 -11.23 18.47
CA LYS A 160 12.60 -11.52 19.89
C LYS A 160 11.62 -10.65 20.67
N LYS A 161 10.35 -11.08 20.68
CA LYS A 161 9.24 -10.32 21.28
C LYS A 161 9.48 -10.00 22.76
N GLU A 162 10.08 -10.90 23.50
CA GLU A 162 10.38 -10.75 24.94
C GLU A 162 11.32 -9.58 25.23
N SER A 163 12.19 -9.28 24.28
CA SER A 163 13.19 -8.22 24.41
C SER A 163 12.86 -7.00 23.55
N ALA A 164 11.72 -7.02 22.84
CA ALA A 164 11.32 -6.03 21.86
C ALA A 164 12.39 -5.73 20.79
N ASN A 165 13.08 -6.76 20.29
CA ASN A 165 14.15 -6.62 19.29
C ASN A 165 13.94 -7.54 18.09
N CYS A 166 14.56 -7.20 16.97
CA CYS A 166 14.75 -8.11 15.85
C CYS A 166 16.21 -8.16 15.39
N VAL A 167 16.55 -9.25 14.73
CA VAL A 167 17.87 -9.52 14.17
C VAL A 167 17.74 -9.61 12.66
N TRP A 168 18.60 -8.89 11.95
CA TRP A 168 18.62 -8.82 10.51
C TRP A 168 19.99 -9.22 9.96
N LYS A 169 19.99 -9.74 8.74
CA LYS A 169 21.20 -10.03 7.96
C LYS A 169 21.13 -9.30 6.62
N LEU A 170 22.28 -8.99 6.02
CA LEU A 170 22.29 -8.35 4.70
C LEU A 170 21.58 -9.23 3.66
N ALA A 171 20.67 -8.61 2.90
CA ALA A 171 20.06 -9.29 1.76
C ALA A 171 21.07 -9.44 0.62
N ASN A 172 21.05 -10.57 -0.08
CA ASN A 172 21.95 -10.83 -1.20
C ASN A 172 21.42 -10.22 -2.52
N VAL A 173 21.07 -8.93 -2.49
CA VAL A 173 20.54 -8.16 -3.63
C VAL A 173 21.63 -7.36 -4.32
N ARG A 174 21.39 -6.87 -5.54
CA ARG A 174 22.37 -6.09 -6.31
C ARG A 174 22.89 -4.86 -5.55
N GLU A 175 22.02 -4.14 -4.84
CA GLU A 175 22.34 -2.92 -4.08
C GLU A 175 23.38 -3.15 -2.97
N ASN A 176 23.35 -4.33 -2.34
CA ASN A 176 24.28 -4.68 -1.26
C ASN A 176 25.60 -5.31 -1.76
N ARG A 177 25.72 -5.57 -3.07
CA ARG A 177 26.93 -6.17 -3.66
C ARG A 177 27.94 -5.07 -3.98
N ASP A 178 29.21 -5.43 -3.95
CA ASP A 178 30.30 -4.52 -4.32
C ASP A 178 30.11 -4.06 -5.79
N PRO A 179 29.98 -2.74 -6.05
CA PRO A 179 29.85 -2.19 -7.40
C PRO A 179 31.03 -2.57 -8.30
N LEU A 180 32.24 -2.65 -7.73
CA LEU A 180 33.47 -3.02 -8.44
C LEU A 180 33.60 -4.55 -8.60
N GLY A 181 32.82 -5.30 -7.84
CA GLY A 181 32.82 -6.76 -7.79
C GLY A 181 32.14 -7.45 -8.98
N LYS A 182 31.63 -6.71 -10.00
CA LYS A 182 30.94 -7.25 -11.18
C LYS A 182 29.79 -8.23 -10.83
N GLY A 183 29.02 -7.92 -9.80
CA GLY A 183 27.88 -8.76 -9.40
C GLY A 183 28.24 -10.01 -8.60
N ARG A 184 29.49 -10.12 -8.10
CA ARG A 184 29.89 -11.17 -7.15
C ARG A 184 28.93 -11.21 -5.95
N PRO A 185 28.50 -12.42 -5.49
CA PRO A 185 27.71 -12.55 -4.28
C PRO A 185 28.42 -11.97 -3.05
N LEU A 186 27.65 -11.73 -1.98
CA LEU A 186 28.18 -11.25 -0.71
C LEU A 186 29.36 -12.09 -0.21
N SER A 187 30.39 -11.42 0.32
CA SER A 187 31.51 -12.06 1.00
C SER A 187 31.06 -12.81 2.26
N ARG A 188 31.88 -13.74 2.76
CA ARG A 188 31.59 -14.47 4.01
C ARG A 188 31.35 -13.51 5.18
N LYS A 189 32.18 -12.47 5.31
CA LYS A 189 32.03 -11.44 6.35
C LYS A 189 30.68 -10.72 6.27
N GLN A 190 30.22 -10.38 5.05
CA GLN A 190 28.91 -9.75 4.85
C GLN A 190 27.75 -10.71 5.16
N LYS A 191 27.88 -11.99 4.79
CA LYS A 191 26.87 -13.02 5.09
C LYS A 191 26.72 -13.29 6.58
N ASP A 192 27.80 -13.18 7.34
CA ASP A 192 27.82 -13.40 8.80
C ASP A 192 27.47 -12.14 9.60
N TRP A 193 27.42 -10.97 8.96
CA TRP A 193 27.07 -9.71 9.61
C TRP A 193 25.61 -9.72 10.08
N ARG A 194 25.36 -9.15 11.26
CA ARG A 194 24.04 -9.07 11.88
C ARG A 194 23.78 -7.68 12.47
N LEU A 195 22.60 -7.16 12.18
CA LEU A 195 22.03 -5.97 12.80
C LEU A 195 21.06 -6.40 13.89
N LYS A 196 21.20 -5.87 15.10
CA LYS A 196 20.25 -6.09 16.19
C LYS A 196 19.67 -4.74 16.58
N LEU A 197 18.36 -4.59 16.47
CA LEU A 197 17.69 -3.33 16.75
C LEU A 197 16.42 -3.54 17.58
N PRO A 198 16.19 -2.67 18.58
CA PRO A 198 14.88 -2.53 19.23
C PRO A 198 13.79 -2.10 18.26
N PHE A 199 12.53 -2.48 18.52
CA PHE A 199 11.39 -2.12 17.68
C PHE A 199 11.18 -0.61 17.53
N GLU A 200 11.53 0.16 18.55
CA GLU A 200 11.41 1.63 18.56
C GLU A 200 12.44 2.36 17.67
N MET A 201 13.49 1.66 17.25
CA MET A 201 14.56 2.27 16.44
C MET A 201 14.25 2.26 14.94
N PHE A 202 13.21 1.56 14.50
CA PHE A 202 12.79 1.55 13.10
C PHE A 202 12.00 2.81 12.77
N ARG A 203 12.33 3.42 11.64
CA ARG A 203 11.57 4.54 11.07
C ARG A 203 10.64 4.07 9.98
N ARG A 204 11.13 3.24 9.07
CA ARG A 204 10.38 2.74 7.93
C ARG A 204 10.83 1.34 7.54
N VAL A 205 9.87 0.47 7.26
CA VAL A 205 10.13 -0.87 6.72
C VAL A 205 9.18 -1.12 5.56
N THR A 206 9.70 -1.44 4.38
CA THR A 206 8.93 -1.76 3.17
C THR A 206 9.52 -3.00 2.48
N LEU A 207 8.76 -3.62 1.57
CA LEU A 207 9.30 -4.71 0.77
C LEU A 207 10.32 -4.17 -0.24
N TYR A 208 11.41 -4.90 -0.45
CA TYR A 208 12.37 -4.55 -1.49
C TYR A 208 11.95 -5.14 -2.83
N LEU A 209 11.80 -4.27 -3.84
CA LEU A 209 11.62 -4.66 -5.23
C LEU A 209 12.93 -4.49 -6.01
N GLU A 210 13.28 -5.51 -6.79
CA GLU A 210 14.41 -5.45 -7.73
C GLU A 210 13.86 -5.03 -9.10
N TYR A 211 14.10 -3.77 -9.48
CA TYR A 211 13.73 -3.20 -10.78
C TYR A 211 14.82 -3.44 -11.84
#